data_AF-A0AA38YW19-F1
#
_entry.id   AF-A0AA38YW19-F1
#
_cell.length_a   1.000
_cell.length_b   1.000
_cell.length_c   1.000
_cell.angle_alpha   90.00
_cell.angle_beta   90.00
_cell.angle_gamma   90.00
#
_symmetry.space_group_name_H-M   'P 1'
#
loop_
_entity.id
_entity.type
_entity.pdbx_description
1 polymer ?
#
loop_
_entity_poly.entity_id
_entity_poly.type
_entity_poly.pdbx_seq_one_letter_code
_entity_poly.pdbx_strand_id
1 'polypeptide(L)'
;MAGGGGGGKAEEPQPHPPKEQLPGVSFCITSPPPWPEAILLGFQHYIVMLGTTVIIPTALVPQMGGGNEEKAKVIQTLLFVAGLNTFTQTLFGSRLPAVIGGSYTFVAATISIILAGRFSDDGDPIQKFKKTMRAIQGAMIVASTLQIVLGFSGLWRNVTRFLSPLSAVPLVSLAGFGLYELGFPGVAKCVEIGLPQLIILILVSQYVPHVIHSGKNIIDRFAVIFTVVIVWIYAHLLTVGGAYNGAAPKTQASCRTDRAGLIDAAPWIRIPYPFQWGAPTFDAGEAFAMMVTSFVALVESTGAFIAVSRFASATPLPASILSRGVGWQGIGILLSGLFGTVNGSSVSVENAGLLALTRVGSRRVVQISAGFMIFFSILGMF
;
A
#
# COMPACT_ATOMS: atom_id res chain seq x y z
N MET A 1 32.84 43.13 -49.05
CA MET A 1 33.31 43.09 -47.65
C MET A 1 32.47 42.06 -46.92
N ALA A 2 33.16 41.20 -46.17
CA ALA A 2 32.61 40.10 -45.40
C ALA A 2 31.89 40.57 -44.12
N GLY A 3 31.06 39.69 -43.55
CA GLY A 3 30.57 39.77 -42.17
C GLY A 3 29.05 39.90 -42.07
N GLY A 4 28.31 39.03 -41.37
CA GLY A 4 28.71 37.90 -40.54
C GLY A 4 27.48 37.02 -40.27
N GLY A 5 27.71 35.71 -40.20
CA GLY A 5 26.71 34.73 -39.79
C GLY A 5 26.36 34.92 -38.32
N GLY A 6 25.13 35.36 -38.04
CA GLY A 6 24.55 35.27 -36.72
C GLY A 6 24.20 33.82 -36.42
N GLY A 7 25.06 33.15 -35.65
CA GLY A 7 24.76 31.83 -35.10
C GLY A 7 23.46 31.90 -34.30
N GLY A 8 22.47 31.09 -34.68
CA GLY A 8 21.26 30.90 -33.92
C GLY A 8 21.63 30.44 -32.52
N LYS A 9 21.37 31.28 -31.51
CA LYS A 9 21.45 30.88 -30.10
C LYS A 9 20.57 29.64 -29.94
N ALA A 10 21.16 28.54 -29.50
CA ALA A 10 20.40 27.40 -29.02
C ALA A 10 19.42 27.92 -27.96
N GLU A 11 18.14 27.74 -28.21
CA GLU A 11 17.06 28.12 -27.31
C GLU A 11 17.33 27.40 -25.97
N GLU A 12 17.75 28.16 -24.94
CA GLU A 12 17.84 27.62 -23.58
C GLU A 12 16.47 27.03 -23.25
N PRO A 13 16.39 25.77 -22.79
CA PRO A 13 15.12 25.17 -22.44
C PRO A 13 14.50 26.02 -21.34
N GLN A 14 13.49 26.81 -21.70
CA GLN A 14 12.78 27.64 -20.75
C GLN A 14 12.25 26.73 -19.65
N PRO A 15 12.47 27.05 -18.36
CA PRO A 15 11.84 26.30 -17.29
C PRO A 15 10.35 26.33 -17.55
N HIS A 16 9.72 25.16 -17.71
CA HIS A 16 8.28 25.09 -17.82
C HIS A 16 7.68 25.93 -16.67
N PRO A 17 6.69 26.81 -16.94
CA PRO A 17 6.05 27.56 -15.89
C PRO A 17 5.60 26.54 -14.83
N PRO A 18 5.95 26.76 -13.54
CA PRO A 18 5.54 25.86 -12.48
C PRO A 18 4.02 25.74 -12.59
N LYS A 19 3.52 24.54 -12.93
CA LYS A 19 2.08 24.26 -12.89
C LYS A 19 1.60 24.68 -11.51
N GLU A 20 0.43 25.33 -11.45
CA GLU A 20 -0.20 25.79 -10.20
C GLU A 20 0.03 24.75 -9.09
N GLN A 21 0.81 25.16 -8.10
CA GLN A 21 1.03 24.37 -6.90
C GLN A 21 -0.32 24.24 -6.22
N LEU A 22 -0.71 23.01 -5.84
CA LEU A 22 -2.03 22.78 -5.24
C LEU A 22 -2.19 23.70 -4.01
N PRO A 23 -3.17 24.62 -4.00
CA PRO A 23 -3.34 25.54 -2.89
C PRO A 23 -3.64 24.75 -1.62
N GLY A 24 -2.97 25.09 -0.52
CA GLY A 24 -3.19 24.49 0.80
C GLY A 24 -2.23 23.36 1.20
N VAL A 25 -1.22 23.00 0.41
CA VAL A 25 -0.18 22.06 0.87
C VAL A 25 0.63 22.70 2.01
N SER A 26 0.59 22.06 3.18
CA SER A 26 1.22 22.57 4.41
C SER A 26 2.71 22.27 4.45
N PHE A 27 3.11 21.10 3.93
CA PHE A 27 4.50 20.67 3.87
C PHE A 27 4.80 20.01 2.52
N CYS A 28 5.79 20.54 1.81
CA CYS A 28 6.26 20.00 0.53
C CYS A 28 7.24 18.83 0.74
N ILE A 29 7.57 18.12 -0.36
CA ILE A 29 8.48 16.96 -0.40
C ILE A 29 9.78 17.11 0.40
N THR A 30 10.40 18.28 0.34
CA THR A 30 11.70 18.58 0.97
C THR A 30 11.57 19.33 2.29
N SER A 31 10.36 19.72 2.70
CA SER A 31 10.11 20.52 3.91
C SER A 31 9.48 19.64 4.99
N PRO A 32 10.27 19.04 5.89
CA PRO A 32 9.73 18.18 6.93
C PRO A 32 9.01 18.99 8.02
N PRO A 33 7.89 18.48 8.55
CA PRO A 33 7.29 19.03 9.76
C PRO A 33 8.22 18.87 10.98
N PRO A 34 7.93 19.56 12.09
CA PRO A 34 8.61 19.34 13.37
C PRO A 34 8.58 17.85 13.76
N TRP A 35 9.62 17.38 14.44
CA TRP A 35 9.78 15.94 14.76
C TRP A 35 8.55 15.28 15.40
N PRO A 36 7.89 15.87 16.42
CA PRO A 36 6.71 15.24 17.03
C PRO A 36 5.54 15.08 16.03
N GLU A 37 5.29 16.09 15.21
CA GLU A 37 4.25 16.06 14.17
C GLU A 37 4.62 15.03 13.08
N ALA A 38 5.89 14.98 12.69
CA ALA A 38 6.39 14.02 11.71
C ALA A 38 6.23 12.56 12.18
N ILE A 39 6.47 12.30 13.47
CA ILE A 39 6.32 10.97 14.07
C ILE A 39 4.86 10.54 14.09
N LEU A 40 3.95 11.41 14.55
CA LEU A 40 2.52 11.11 14.59
C LEU A 40 1.95 10.89 13.18
N LEU A 41 2.33 11.72 12.21
CA LEU A 41 1.90 11.55 10.81
C LEU A 41 2.49 10.28 10.19
N GLY A 42 3.73 9.93 10.52
CA GLY A 42 4.35 8.67 10.08
C GLY A 42 3.62 7.45 10.65
N PHE A 43 3.18 7.54 11.91
CA PHE A 43 2.34 6.52 12.54
C PHE A 43 0.95 6.43 11.89
N GLN A 44 0.36 7.57 11.49
CA GLN A 44 -0.90 7.59 10.74
C GLN A 44 -0.80 6.85 9.40
N HIS A 45 0.27 7.10 8.64
CA HIS A 45 0.56 6.37 7.40
C HIS A 45 0.68 4.85 7.61
N TYR A 46 1.25 4.45 8.74
CA TYR A 46 1.38 3.06 9.12
C TYR A 46 0.00 2.44 9.40
N ILE A 47 -0.84 3.10 10.21
CA ILE A 47 -2.21 2.64 10.51
C ILE A 47 -3.03 2.46 9.22
N VAL A 48 -2.94 3.42 8.30
CA VAL A 48 -3.68 3.35 7.03
C VAL A 48 -3.23 2.15 6.18
N MET A 49 -1.92 1.87 6.14
CA MET A 49 -1.37 0.70 5.42
C MET A 49 -1.67 -0.64 6.12
N LEU A 50 -1.81 -0.66 7.45
CA LEU A 50 -2.15 -1.87 8.19
C LEU A 50 -3.45 -2.51 7.70
N GLY A 51 -4.44 -1.70 7.32
CA GLY A 51 -5.73 -2.20 6.84
C GLY A 51 -5.57 -3.19 5.69
N THR A 52 -4.91 -2.79 4.59
CA THR A 52 -4.68 -3.65 3.43
C THR A 52 -3.74 -4.81 3.76
N THR A 53 -2.71 -4.56 4.57
CA THR A 53 -1.74 -5.57 5.03
C THR A 53 -2.38 -6.70 5.84
N VAL A 54 -3.44 -6.42 6.61
CA VAL A 54 -4.16 -7.45 7.40
C VAL A 54 -5.25 -8.13 6.59
N ILE A 55 -5.98 -7.38 5.74
CA ILE A 55 -7.12 -7.96 5.00
C ILE A 55 -6.64 -9.00 3.98
N ILE A 56 -5.53 -8.76 3.28
CA ILE A 56 -5.03 -9.66 2.24
C ILE A 56 -4.69 -11.06 2.81
N PRO A 57 -3.84 -11.21 3.83
CA PRO A 57 -3.57 -12.52 4.45
C PRO A 57 -4.81 -13.12 5.12
N THR A 58 -5.68 -12.30 5.72
CA THR A 58 -6.93 -12.79 6.32
C THR A 58 -7.86 -13.42 5.29
N ALA A 59 -7.85 -12.92 4.05
CA ALA A 59 -8.61 -13.50 2.96
C ALA A 59 -7.94 -14.75 2.36
N LEU A 60 -6.61 -14.74 2.19
CA LEU A 60 -5.88 -15.77 1.43
C LEU A 60 -5.41 -16.96 2.28
N VAL A 61 -4.91 -16.72 3.49
CA VAL A 61 -4.29 -17.76 4.35
C VAL A 61 -5.25 -18.92 4.68
N PRO A 62 -6.51 -18.67 5.08
CA PRO A 62 -7.45 -19.75 5.36
C PRO A 62 -7.76 -20.62 4.15
N GLN A 63 -7.79 -20.05 2.93
CA GLN A 63 -8.08 -20.80 1.70
C GLN A 63 -6.95 -21.77 1.32
N MET A 64 -5.72 -21.49 1.76
CA MET A 64 -4.56 -22.34 1.58
C MET A 64 -4.44 -23.45 2.64
N GLY A 65 -5.29 -23.45 3.67
CA GLY A 65 -5.21 -24.38 4.80
C GLY A 65 -4.36 -23.87 5.97
N GLY A 66 -3.94 -22.60 5.95
CA GLY A 66 -3.20 -21.99 7.06
C GLY A 66 -4.10 -21.53 8.22
N GLY A 67 -3.59 -21.68 9.44
CA GLY A 67 -4.27 -21.26 10.67
C GLY A 67 -4.00 -19.80 11.04
N ASN A 68 -4.24 -19.46 12.31
CA ASN A 68 -3.94 -18.13 12.83
C ASN A 68 -2.44 -17.88 12.97
N GLU A 69 -1.64 -18.92 13.23
CA GLU A 69 -0.18 -18.82 13.31
C GLU A 69 0.43 -18.47 11.95
N GLU A 70 0.05 -19.18 10.89
CA GLU A 70 0.48 -18.87 9.52
C GLU A 70 0.02 -17.48 9.10
N LYS A 71 -1.22 -17.11 9.46
CA LYS A 71 -1.77 -15.79 9.15
C LYS A 71 -0.95 -14.68 9.79
N ALA A 72 -0.64 -14.80 11.08
CA ALA A 72 0.20 -13.83 11.80
C ALA A 72 1.59 -13.71 11.16
N LYS A 73 2.23 -14.86 10.82
CA LYS A 73 3.54 -14.89 10.15
C LYS A 73 3.51 -14.18 8.79
N VAL A 74 2.45 -14.39 8.00
CA VAL A 74 2.30 -13.74 6.69
C VAL A 74 2.06 -12.23 6.84
N ILE A 75 1.23 -11.79 7.79
CA ILE A 75 1.02 -10.37 8.09
C ILE A 75 2.33 -9.69 8.47
N GLN A 76 3.10 -10.27 9.39
CA GLN A 76 4.41 -9.75 9.81
C GLN A 76 5.38 -9.66 8.64
N THR A 77 5.45 -10.69 7.80
CA THR A 77 6.33 -10.70 6.64
C THR A 77 5.93 -9.65 5.61
N LEU A 78 4.64 -9.52 5.32
CA LEU A 78 4.12 -8.53 4.39
C LEU A 78 4.42 -7.11 4.88
N LEU A 79 4.21 -6.83 6.17
CA LEU A 79 4.50 -5.54 6.78
C LEU A 79 6.00 -5.21 6.76
N PHE A 80 6.86 -6.17 7.08
CA PHE A 80 8.32 -6.02 7.05
C PHE A 80 8.81 -5.64 5.64
N VAL A 81 8.39 -6.40 4.63
CA VAL A 81 8.77 -6.17 3.24
C VAL A 81 8.18 -4.87 2.71
N ALA A 82 6.96 -4.51 3.12
CA ALA A 82 6.35 -3.24 2.77
C ALA A 82 7.15 -2.03 3.32
N GLY A 83 7.68 -2.14 4.55
CA GLY A 83 8.61 -1.15 5.10
C GLY A 83 9.92 -1.04 4.30
N LEU A 84 10.55 -2.18 3.96
CA LEU A 84 11.76 -2.20 3.10
C LEU A 84 11.49 -1.58 1.72
N ASN A 85 10.36 -1.92 1.11
CA ASN A 85 9.96 -1.42 -0.20
C ASN A 85 9.65 0.09 -0.15
N THR A 86 9.05 0.57 0.93
CA THR A 86 8.81 2.00 1.13
C THR A 86 10.14 2.76 1.29
N PHE A 87 11.11 2.21 2.04
CA PHE A 87 12.44 2.82 2.15
C PHE A 87 13.18 2.87 0.81
N THR A 88 13.25 1.74 0.09
CA THR A 88 13.92 1.69 -1.21
C THR A 88 13.26 2.62 -2.23
N GLN A 89 11.93 2.72 -2.22
CA GLN A 89 11.19 3.61 -3.12
C GLN A 89 11.41 5.10 -2.81
N THR A 90 11.45 5.48 -1.53
CA THR A 90 11.65 6.87 -1.10
C THR A 90 13.11 7.32 -1.21
N LEU A 91 14.08 6.41 -1.12
CA LEU A 91 15.51 6.72 -1.21
C LEU A 91 16.05 6.63 -2.65
N PHE A 92 15.81 5.51 -3.33
CA PHE A 92 16.41 5.19 -4.62
C PHE A 92 15.42 5.21 -5.79
N GLY A 93 14.16 4.83 -5.54
CA GLY A 93 13.09 4.76 -6.54
C GLY A 93 12.60 6.12 -7.02
N SER A 94 11.29 6.35 -6.93
CA SER A 94 10.71 7.62 -7.36
C SER A 94 11.20 8.81 -6.52
N ARG A 95 11.68 8.56 -5.28
CA ARG A 95 11.95 9.60 -4.28
C ARG A 95 10.74 10.49 -3.99
N LEU A 96 9.54 10.01 -4.27
CA LEU A 96 8.28 10.61 -3.84
C LEU A 96 7.90 10.09 -2.46
N PRO A 97 7.05 10.82 -1.71
CA PRO A 97 6.44 10.32 -0.46
C PRO A 97 5.37 9.24 -0.78
N ALA A 98 5.79 8.15 -1.43
CA ALA A 98 4.94 7.04 -1.81
C ALA A 98 5.18 5.85 -0.87
N VAL A 99 4.14 5.42 -0.17
CA VAL A 99 4.14 4.18 0.62
C VAL A 99 3.96 3.01 -0.34
N ILE A 100 4.78 1.97 -0.20
CA ILE A 100 4.66 0.71 -0.94
C ILE A 100 4.14 -0.36 0.01
N GLY A 101 3.11 -1.09 -0.39
CA GLY A 101 2.50 -2.15 0.41
C GLY A 101 1.91 -3.27 -0.43
N GLY A 102 1.24 -4.21 0.23
CA GLY A 102 0.53 -5.29 -0.46
C GLY A 102 -0.57 -4.74 -1.37
N SER A 103 -0.68 -5.27 -2.58
CA SER A 103 -1.67 -4.82 -3.56
C SER A 103 -2.80 -5.81 -3.76
N TYR A 104 -4.03 -5.31 -3.80
CA TYR A 104 -5.20 -6.14 -4.09
C TYR A 104 -5.24 -6.66 -5.53
N THR A 105 -4.53 -6.03 -6.46
CA THR A 105 -4.44 -6.49 -7.85
C THR A 105 -3.92 -7.93 -7.94
N PHE A 106 -3.08 -8.33 -6.99
CA PHE A 106 -2.49 -9.67 -6.92
C PHE A 106 -3.40 -10.72 -6.27
N VAL A 107 -4.43 -10.31 -5.53
CA VAL A 107 -5.32 -11.25 -4.82
C VAL A 107 -6.01 -12.21 -5.78
N ALA A 108 -6.50 -11.73 -6.93
CA ALA A 108 -7.18 -12.57 -7.91
C ALA A 108 -6.25 -13.64 -8.51
N ALA A 109 -5.03 -13.25 -8.90
CA ALA A 109 -4.03 -14.19 -9.41
C ALA A 109 -3.58 -15.18 -8.32
N THR A 110 -3.41 -14.71 -7.08
CA THR A 110 -3.11 -15.59 -5.94
C THR A 110 -4.23 -16.60 -5.71
N ILE A 111 -5.50 -16.20 -5.74
CA ILE A 111 -6.64 -17.13 -5.63
C ILE A 111 -6.61 -18.16 -6.75
N SER A 112 -6.30 -17.75 -7.98
CA SER A 112 -6.16 -18.70 -9.09
C SER A 112 -5.08 -19.76 -8.84
N ILE A 113 -3.97 -19.38 -8.19
CA ILE A 113 -2.91 -20.32 -7.79
C ILE A 113 -3.40 -21.24 -6.66
N ILE A 114 -4.08 -20.68 -5.66
CA ILE A 114 -4.62 -21.44 -4.51
C ILE A 114 -5.61 -22.53 -4.96
N LEU A 115 -6.42 -22.23 -5.98
CA LEU A 115 -7.42 -23.14 -6.54
C LEU A 115 -6.87 -24.08 -7.62
N ALA A 116 -5.56 -24.06 -7.89
CA ALA A 116 -4.96 -24.96 -8.87
C ALA A 116 -5.13 -26.43 -8.43
N GLY A 117 -5.62 -27.28 -9.34
CA GLY A 117 -5.95 -28.69 -9.04
C GLY A 117 -4.77 -29.53 -8.51
N ARG A 118 -3.53 -29.09 -8.75
CA ARG A 118 -2.30 -29.74 -8.24
C ARG A 118 -2.14 -29.68 -6.71
N PHE A 119 -2.94 -28.86 -6.02
CA PHE A 119 -2.97 -28.77 -4.56
C PHE A 119 -4.20 -29.44 -3.93
N SER A 120 -5.05 -30.10 -4.75
CA SER A 120 -6.31 -30.70 -4.29
C SER A 120 -6.12 -32.05 -3.59
N ASP A 121 -5.05 -32.78 -3.90
CA ASP A 121 -4.80 -34.14 -3.38
C ASP A 121 -4.09 -34.15 -2.01
N ASP A 122 -3.75 -32.98 -1.46
CA ASP A 122 -3.04 -32.88 -0.18
C ASP A 122 -4.00 -33.00 1.01
N GLY A 123 -3.92 -34.12 1.73
CA GLY A 123 -4.72 -34.37 2.94
C GLY A 123 -4.31 -33.58 4.19
N ASP A 124 -3.09 -33.02 4.24
CA ASP A 124 -2.62 -32.17 5.33
C ASP A 124 -2.73 -30.67 4.97
N PRO A 125 -3.59 -29.89 5.66
CA PRO A 125 -3.77 -28.45 5.42
C PRO A 125 -2.48 -27.62 5.48
N ILE A 126 -1.54 -27.96 6.37
CA ILE A 126 -0.30 -27.19 6.53
C ILE A 126 0.68 -27.47 5.38
N GLN A 127 0.70 -28.69 4.85
CA GLN A 127 1.51 -29.03 3.68
C GLN A 127 0.96 -28.33 2.44
N LYS A 128 -0.37 -28.34 2.27
CA LYS A 128 -1.04 -27.57 1.22
C LYS A 128 -0.68 -26.09 1.29
N PHE A 129 -0.71 -25.51 2.49
CA PHE A 129 -0.32 -24.11 2.71
C PHE A 129 1.12 -23.84 2.27
N LYS A 130 2.09 -24.65 2.73
CA LYS A 130 3.50 -24.48 2.37
C LYS A 130 3.76 -24.63 0.87
N LYS A 131 3.17 -25.64 0.22
CA LYS A 131 3.30 -25.84 -1.23
C LYS A 131 2.72 -24.67 -2.02
N THR A 132 1.54 -24.21 -1.63
CA THR A 132 0.88 -23.06 -2.29
C THR A 132 1.68 -21.78 -2.11
N MET A 133 2.23 -21.54 -0.90
CA MET A 133 3.12 -20.40 -0.66
C MET A 133 4.38 -20.46 -1.53
N ARG A 134 5.02 -21.62 -1.66
CA ARG A 134 6.22 -21.80 -2.51
C ARG A 134 5.93 -21.57 -3.99
N ALA A 135 4.74 -21.92 -4.45
CA ALA A 135 4.27 -21.64 -5.80
C ALA A 135 4.07 -20.15 -6.05
N ILE A 136 3.35 -19.46 -5.15
CA ILE A 136 3.17 -18.00 -5.20
C ILE A 136 4.54 -17.29 -5.18
N GLN A 137 5.48 -17.75 -4.34
CA GLN A 137 6.84 -17.21 -4.31
C GLN A 137 7.57 -17.34 -5.65
N GLY A 138 7.56 -18.53 -6.27
CA GLY A 138 8.21 -18.74 -7.57
C GLY A 138 7.57 -17.90 -8.68
N ALA A 139 6.24 -17.86 -8.73
CA ALA A 139 5.50 -17.06 -9.69
C ALA A 139 5.76 -15.55 -9.53
N MET A 140 5.83 -15.04 -8.28
CA MET A 140 6.17 -13.64 -8.01
C MET A 140 7.62 -13.29 -8.38
N ILE A 141 8.57 -14.19 -8.12
CA ILE A 141 9.98 -13.99 -8.53
C ILE A 141 10.05 -13.82 -10.05
N VAL A 142 9.40 -14.69 -10.82
CA VAL A 142 9.37 -14.55 -12.29
C VAL A 142 8.65 -13.27 -12.70
N ALA A 143 7.49 -12.96 -12.12
CA ALA A 143 6.74 -11.75 -12.44
C ALA A 143 7.52 -10.45 -12.18
N SER A 144 8.33 -10.43 -11.11
CA SER A 144 9.16 -9.27 -10.78
C SER A 144 10.15 -8.90 -11.89
N THR A 145 10.65 -9.90 -12.65
CA THR A 145 11.62 -9.68 -13.72
C THR A 145 11.05 -8.79 -14.83
N LEU A 146 9.77 -8.96 -15.17
CA LEU A 146 9.08 -8.13 -16.16
C LEU A 146 9.11 -6.66 -15.76
N GLN A 147 8.74 -6.36 -14.51
CA GLN A 147 8.65 -4.99 -14.02
C GLN A 147 10.02 -4.34 -13.81
N ILE A 148 11.02 -5.11 -13.35
CA ILE A 148 12.43 -4.67 -13.27
C ILE A 148 12.94 -4.29 -14.66
N VAL A 149 12.74 -5.16 -15.65
CA VAL A 149 13.17 -4.93 -17.04
C VAL A 149 12.45 -3.72 -17.61
N LEU A 150 11.12 -3.65 -17.55
CA LEU A 150 10.34 -2.53 -18.09
C LEU A 150 10.71 -1.18 -17.44
N GLY A 151 10.97 -1.19 -16.12
CA GLY A 151 11.32 -0.01 -15.36
C GLY A 151 12.73 0.51 -15.62
N PHE A 152 13.75 -0.35 -15.52
CA PHE A 152 15.15 0.08 -15.66
C PHE A 152 15.64 0.19 -17.11
N SER A 153 15.07 -0.56 -18.06
CA SER A 153 15.39 -0.40 -19.49
C SER A 153 14.91 0.93 -20.07
N GLY A 154 14.01 1.63 -19.38
CA GLY A 154 13.38 2.85 -19.89
C GLY A 154 12.26 2.58 -20.90
N LEU A 155 11.84 1.32 -21.11
CA LEU A 155 10.65 1.03 -21.91
C LEU A 155 9.40 1.72 -21.33
N TRP A 156 9.25 1.67 -20.00
CA TRP A 156 8.13 2.36 -19.33
C TRP A 156 8.22 3.89 -19.46
N ARG A 157 9.43 4.46 -19.54
CA ARG A 157 9.63 5.89 -19.85
C ARG A 157 9.02 6.26 -21.20
N ASN A 158 9.13 5.40 -22.22
CA ASN A 158 8.55 5.68 -23.54
C ASN A 158 7.03 5.63 -23.49
N VAL A 159 6.45 4.64 -22.80
CA VAL A 159 4.98 4.54 -22.61
C VAL A 159 4.45 5.76 -21.86
N THR A 160 5.07 6.10 -20.73
CA THR A 160 4.62 7.21 -19.87
C THR A 160 4.76 8.59 -20.52
N ARG A 161 5.60 8.75 -21.56
CA ARG A 161 5.65 9.98 -22.36
C ARG A 161 4.36 10.24 -23.15
N PHE A 162 3.62 9.19 -23.50
CA PHE A 162 2.34 9.31 -24.19
C PHE A 162 1.18 9.58 -23.23
N LEU A 163 1.42 9.56 -21.90
CA LEU A 163 0.39 9.88 -20.91
C LEU A 163 0.12 11.39 -20.93
N SER A 164 -0.96 11.76 -21.61
CA SER A 164 -1.54 13.09 -21.52
C SER A 164 -2.41 13.22 -20.26
N PRO A 165 -2.71 14.45 -19.79
CA PRO A 165 -3.68 14.65 -18.70
C PRO A 165 -5.03 13.96 -18.95
N LEU A 166 -5.48 13.87 -20.21
CA LEU A 166 -6.72 13.20 -20.60
C LEU A 166 -6.69 11.69 -20.33
N SER A 167 -5.53 11.05 -20.42
CA SER A 167 -5.36 9.63 -20.06
C SER A 167 -5.00 9.42 -18.58
N ALA A 168 -4.31 10.38 -17.96
CA ALA A 168 -3.86 10.26 -16.58
C ALA A 168 -5.01 10.41 -15.57
N VAL A 169 -5.99 11.28 -15.85
CA VAL A 169 -7.14 11.50 -14.95
C VAL A 169 -7.98 10.22 -14.79
N PRO A 170 -8.46 9.56 -15.87
CA PRO A 170 -9.17 8.29 -15.75
C PRO A 170 -8.34 7.21 -15.05
N LEU A 171 -7.03 7.15 -15.31
CA LEU A 171 -6.14 6.19 -14.65
C LEU A 171 -6.10 6.39 -13.13
N VAL A 172 -5.92 7.64 -12.67
CA VAL A 172 -5.93 7.98 -11.24
C VAL A 172 -7.31 7.72 -10.63
N SER A 173 -8.38 8.08 -11.33
CA SER A 173 -9.76 7.86 -10.88
C SER A 173 -10.08 6.37 -10.72
N LEU A 174 -9.71 5.53 -11.68
CA LEU A 174 -9.94 4.08 -11.60
C LEU A 174 -9.14 3.44 -10.46
N ALA A 175 -7.88 3.85 -10.26
CA ALA A 175 -7.08 3.39 -9.13
C ALA A 175 -7.73 3.78 -7.78
N GLY A 176 -8.27 4.99 -7.67
CA GLY A 176 -8.97 5.47 -6.47
C GLY A 176 -10.32 4.79 -6.23
N PHE A 177 -11.20 4.79 -7.24
CA PHE A 177 -12.54 4.21 -7.14
C PHE A 177 -12.50 2.68 -6.98
N GLY A 178 -11.48 2.01 -7.49
CA GLY A 178 -11.29 0.56 -7.28
C GLY A 178 -11.20 0.18 -5.80
N LEU A 179 -10.72 1.07 -4.93
CA LEU A 179 -10.70 0.82 -3.48
C LEU A 179 -12.10 0.77 -2.84
N TYR A 180 -13.12 1.39 -3.45
CA TYR A 180 -14.48 1.38 -2.91
C TYR A 180 -15.06 -0.04 -2.94
N GLU A 181 -14.86 -0.74 -4.05
CA GLU A 181 -15.24 -2.15 -4.21
C GLU A 181 -14.57 -3.08 -3.19
N LEU A 182 -13.46 -2.64 -2.58
CA LEU A 182 -12.72 -3.41 -1.59
C LEU A 182 -13.09 -3.00 -0.15
N GLY A 183 -13.21 -1.71 0.11
CA GLY A 183 -13.45 -1.15 1.44
C GLY A 183 -14.88 -1.33 1.93
N PHE A 184 -15.88 -1.05 1.08
CA PHE A 184 -17.29 -1.10 1.47
C PHE A 184 -17.77 -2.50 1.87
N PRO A 185 -17.41 -3.58 1.16
CA PRO A 185 -17.73 -4.93 1.61
C PRO A 185 -17.09 -5.27 2.97
N GLY A 186 -15.90 -4.73 3.27
CA GLY A 186 -15.26 -4.86 4.58
C GLY A 186 -16.07 -4.19 5.68
N VAL A 187 -16.49 -2.95 5.46
CA VAL A 187 -17.40 -2.20 6.36
C VAL A 187 -18.73 -2.92 6.55
N ALA A 188 -19.29 -3.50 5.48
CA ALA A 188 -20.57 -4.21 5.52
C ALA A 188 -20.54 -5.50 6.36
N LYS A 189 -19.37 -6.14 6.53
CA LYS A 189 -19.23 -7.31 7.43
C LYS A 189 -19.55 -6.97 8.88
N CYS A 190 -19.30 -5.72 9.28
CA CYS A 190 -19.65 -5.21 10.60
C CYS A 190 -20.16 -3.77 10.50
N VAL A 191 -21.38 -3.62 10.01
CA VAL A 191 -21.98 -2.30 9.76
C VAL A 191 -22.07 -1.44 11.02
N GLU A 192 -22.26 -2.05 12.20
CA GLU A 192 -22.43 -1.36 13.48
C GLU A 192 -21.15 -0.61 13.91
N ILE A 193 -19.97 -1.11 13.51
CA ILE A 193 -18.68 -0.47 13.80
C ILE A 193 -18.22 0.38 12.60
N GLY A 194 -18.41 -0.15 11.39
CA GLY A 194 -17.95 0.51 10.17
C GLY A 194 -18.74 1.76 9.79
N LEU A 195 -20.05 1.82 10.06
CA LEU A 195 -20.85 3.02 9.78
C LEU A 195 -20.47 4.19 10.70
N PRO A 196 -20.31 4.03 12.04
CA PRO A 196 -19.72 5.06 12.89
C PRO A 196 -18.33 5.52 12.45
N GLN A 197 -17.46 4.60 12.01
CA GLN A 197 -16.15 4.98 11.45
C GLN A 197 -16.27 5.95 10.28
N LEU A 198 -17.14 5.67 9.31
CA LEU A 198 -17.34 6.55 8.16
C LEU A 198 -17.93 7.91 8.59
N ILE A 199 -18.94 7.90 9.46
CA ILE A 199 -19.59 9.13 9.92
C ILE A 199 -18.60 10.00 10.71
N ILE A 200 -17.88 9.42 11.67
CA ILE A 200 -16.91 10.14 12.50
C ILE A 200 -15.77 10.67 11.64
N LEU A 201 -15.28 9.88 10.66
CA LEU A 201 -14.24 10.34 9.76
C LEU A 201 -14.69 11.56 8.93
N ILE A 202 -15.90 11.52 8.37
CA ILE A 202 -16.46 12.64 7.60
C ILE A 202 -16.65 13.87 8.50
N LEU A 203 -17.20 13.68 9.71
CA LEU A 203 -17.38 14.77 10.67
C LEU A 203 -16.05 15.41 11.07
N VAL A 204 -15.05 14.61 11.46
CA VAL A 204 -13.76 15.14 11.92
C VAL A 204 -12.93 15.72 10.77
N SER A 205 -12.98 15.14 9.57
CA SER A 205 -12.17 15.60 8.43
C SER A 205 -12.80 16.74 7.63
N GLN A 206 -14.14 16.83 7.53
CA GLN A 206 -14.84 17.82 6.69
C GLN A 206 -15.57 18.88 7.51
N TYR A 207 -16.30 18.47 8.56
CA TYR A 207 -17.18 19.38 9.30
C TYR A 207 -16.44 20.19 10.36
N VAL A 208 -15.62 19.54 11.19
CA VAL A 208 -14.88 20.19 12.29
C VAL A 208 -13.95 21.32 11.81
N PRO A 209 -13.17 21.16 10.72
CA PRO A 209 -12.32 22.25 10.21
C PRO A 209 -13.11 23.43 9.64
N HIS A 210 -14.34 23.21 9.19
CA HIS A 210 -15.21 24.27 8.69
C HIS A 210 -15.83 25.08 9.83
N VAL A 211 -16.20 24.42 10.94
CA VAL A 211 -16.78 25.07 12.13
C VAL A 211 -15.71 25.78 12.96
N ILE A 212 -14.57 25.14 13.17
CA ILE A 212 -13.46 25.70 13.94
C ILE A 212 -12.53 26.45 12.98
N HIS A 213 -12.78 27.74 12.78
CA HIS A 213 -11.87 28.67 12.08
C HIS A 213 -10.58 28.95 12.88
N SER A 214 -9.98 27.92 13.46
CA SER A 214 -8.60 28.02 13.95
C SER A 214 -7.72 28.00 12.71
N GLY A 215 -7.00 29.09 12.42
CA GLY A 215 -6.07 29.21 11.30
C GLY A 215 -4.91 28.18 11.27
N LYS A 216 -4.98 27.13 12.09
CA LYS A 216 -4.12 25.95 12.10
C LYS A 216 -4.98 24.72 11.82
N ASN A 217 -4.93 24.27 10.57
CA ASN A 217 -5.44 22.98 10.09
C ASN A 217 -4.68 21.82 10.78
N ILE A 218 -4.90 21.60 12.08
CA ILE A 218 -4.28 20.50 12.85
C ILE A 218 -5.24 19.32 12.99
N ILE A 219 -6.54 19.60 13.17
CA ILE A 219 -7.54 18.55 13.42
C ILE A 219 -7.80 17.70 12.18
N ASP A 220 -7.85 18.31 10.99
CA ASP A 220 -7.96 17.63 9.70
C ASP A 220 -6.76 16.73 9.40
N ARG A 221 -5.55 17.16 9.76
CA ARG A 221 -4.30 16.39 9.57
C ARG A 221 -4.31 15.07 10.33
N PHE A 222 -4.90 15.06 11.53
CA PHE A 222 -4.91 13.91 12.43
C PHE A 222 -6.26 13.18 12.47
N ALA A 223 -7.18 13.53 11.56
CA ALA A 223 -8.55 13.01 11.56
C ALA A 223 -8.60 11.48 11.61
N VAL A 224 -7.75 10.79 10.83
CA VAL A 224 -7.70 9.33 10.80
C VAL A 224 -7.32 8.73 12.16
N ILE A 225 -6.31 9.28 12.85
CA ILE A 225 -5.92 8.81 14.19
C ILE A 225 -7.09 8.99 15.17
N PHE A 226 -7.71 10.17 15.19
CA PHE A 226 -8.84 10.43 16.09
C PHE A 226 -10.00 9.47 15.82
N THR A 227 -10.37 9.27 14.56
CA THR A 227 -11.45 8.35 14.20
C THR A 227 -11.13 6.92 14.63
N VAL A 228 -9.92 6.42 14.34
CA VAL A 228 -9.52 5.05 14.70
C VAL A 228 -9.56 4.85 16.22
N VAL A 229 -9.05 5.80 17.01
CA VAL A 229 -9.08 5.71 18.48
C VAL A 229 -10.52 5.70 19.02
N ILE A 230 -11.36 6.63 18.56
CA ILE A 230 -12.76 6.75 19.03
C ILE A 230 -13.54 5.49 18.70
N VAL A 231 -13.43 4.99 17.46
CA VAL A 231 -14.17 3.80 17.02
C VAL A 231 -13.65 2.53 17.68
N TRP A 232 -12.34 2.43 17.91
CA TRP A 232 -11.79 1.29 18.63
C TRP A 232 -12.31 1.23 20.08
N ILE A 233 -12.38 2.37 20.78
CA ILE A 233 -13.00 2.46 22.11
C ILE A 233 -14.47 2.06 22.05
N TYR A 234 -15.22 2.57 21.07
CA TYR A 234 -16.61 2.21 20.86
C TYR A 234 -16.81 0.71 20.62
N ALA A 235 -16.01 0.11 19.74
CA ALA A 235 -16.03 -1.33 19.45
C ALA A 235 -15.70 -2.18 20.68
N HIS A 236 -14.73 -1.73 21.50
CA HIS A 236 -14.38 -2.40 22.74
C HIS A 236 -15.53 -2.36 23.76
N LEU A 237 -16.19 -1.20 23.93
CA LEU A 237 -17.35 -1.06 24.81
C LEU A 237 -18.52 -1.95 24.36
N LEU A 238 -18.79 -2.06 23.06
CA LEU A 238 -19.80 -3.00 22.55
C LEU A 238 -19.44 -4.46 22.80
N THR A 239 -18.15 -4.80 22.69
CA THR A 239 -17.65 -6.16 22.95
C THR A 239 -17.83 -6.53 24.43
N VAL A 240 -17.41 -5.66 25.35
CA VAL A 240 -17.51 -5.87 26.80
C VAL A 240 -18.95 -5.78 27.29
N GLY A 241 -19.75 -4.88 26.71
CA GLY A 241 -21.19 -4.74 26.99
C GLY A 241 -22.04 -5.93 26.54
N GLY A 242 -21.44 -6.95 25.93
CA GLY A 242 -22.09 -8.21 25.59
C GLY A 242 -23.01 -8.15 24.38
N ALA A 243 -22.99 -7.06 23.60
CA ALA A 243 -23.83 -6.87 22.40
C ALA A 243 -23.64 -8.02 21.39
N TYR A 244 -22.46 -8.63 21.37
CA TYR A 244 -22.09 -9.70 20.44
C TYR A 244 -22.14 -11.12 21.03
N ASN A 245 -22.57 -11.31 22.29
CA ASN A 245 -22.53 -12.63 22.94
C ASN A 245 -23.55 -13.62 22.34
N GLY A 246 -24.72 -13.12 21.92
CA GLY A 246 -25.78 -13.92 21.29
C GLY A 246 -25.83 -13.85 19.75
N ALA A 247 -24.90 -13.11 19.12
CA ALA A 247 -24.89 -12.90 17.68
C ALA A 247 -24.39 -14.14 16.91
N ALA A 248 -24.68 -14.21 15.61
CA ALA A 248 -24.20 -15.29 14.75
C ALA A 248 -22.66 -15.39 14.75
N PRO A 249 -22.06 -16.59 14.60
CA PRO A 249 -20.60 -16.78 14.65
C PRO A 249 -19.81 -15.91 13.67
N LYS A 250 -20.39 -15.62 12.49
CA LYS A 250 -19.78 -14.73 11.48
C LYS A 250 -19.66 -13.28 11.98
N THR A 251 -20.70 -12.79 12.65
CA THR A 251 -20.73 -11.46 13.28
C THR A 251 -19.78 -11.42 14.47
N GLN A 252 -19.74 -12.48 15.28
CA GLN A 252 -18.78 -12.58 16.39
C GLN A 252 -17.32 -12.54 15.92
N ALA A 253 -17.00 -13.19 14.80
CA ALA A 253 -15.65 -13.20 14.25
C ALA A 253 -15.24 -11.86 13.62
N SER A 254 -16.19 -11.05 13.14
CA SER A 254 -15.90 -9.81 12.41
C SER A 254 -16.04 -8.55 13.28
N CYS A 255 -16.97 -8.54 14.23
CA CYS A 255 -17.30 -7.36 15.04
C CYS A 255 -16.66 -7.34 16.43
N ARG A 256 -16.23 -8.50 16.95
CA ARG A 256 -15.64 -8.53 18.29
C ARG A 256 -14.15 -8.22 18.25
N THR A 257 -13.71 -7.46 19.24
CA THR A 257 -12.29 -7.07 19.40
C THR A 257 -11.40 -8.18 19.96
N ASP A 258 -11.97 -9.22 20.58
CA ASP A 258 -11.26 -10.29 21.31
C ASP A 258 -11.07 -11.59 20.51
N ARG A 259 -11.63 -11.70 19.30
CA ARG A 259 -11.69 -12.96 18.54
C ARG A 259 -10.69 -13.08 17.39
N ALA A 260 -9.73 -12.14 17.28
CA ALA A 260 -8.75 -12.17 16.20
C ALA A 260 -7.84 -13.42 16.25
N GLY A 261 -7.59 -13.99 17.44
CA GLY A 261 -6.77 -15.19 17.62
C GLY A 261 -5.30 -15.04 17.17
N LEU A 262 -4.86 -13.81 16.92
CA LEU A 262 -3.53 -13.47 16.43
C LEU A 262 -2.53 -13.28 17.57
N ILE A 263 -2.99 -12.75 18.72
CA ILE A 263 -2.14 -12.42 19.87
C ILE A 263 -1.56 -13.70 20.49
N ASP A 264 -2.39 -14.73 20.68
CA ASP A 264 -1.93 -16.02 21.23
C ASP A 264 -1.09 -16.85 20.25
N ALA A 265 -1.25 -16.58 18.94
CA ALA A 265 -0.59 -17.34 17.88
C ALA A 265 0.76 -16.76 17.46
N ALA A 266 1.08 -15.52 17.82
CA ALA A 266 2.27 -14.82 17.35
C ALA A 266 3.42 -14.90 18.37
N PRO A 267 4.65 -15.23 17.93
CA PRO A 267 5.84 -15.07 18.77
C PRO A 267 6.10 -13.59 19.06
N TRP A 268 6.60 -13.29 20.26
CA TRP A 268 6.85 -11.92 20.72
C TRP A 268 7.85 -11.16 19.83
N ILE A 269 8.91 -11.84 19.40
CA ILE A 269 9.92 -11.29 18.49
C ILE A 269 10.12 -12.28 17.35
N ARG A 270 9.91 -11.84 16.11
CA ARG A 270 10.20 -12.62 14.90
C ARG A 270 10.76 -11.71 13.83
N ILE A 271 11.92 -12.07 13.29
CA ILE A 271 12.48 -11.39 12.13
C ILE A 271 12.14 -12.22 10.89
N PRO A 272 11.33 -11.70 9.94
CA PRO A 272 11.09 -12.39 8.68
C PRO A 272 12.41 -12.61 7.93
N TYR A 273 12.56 -13.77 7.30
CA TYR A 273 13.75 -14.11 6.54
C TYR A 273 13.38 -14.66 5.15
N PRO A 274 14.27 -14.53 4.15
CA PRO A 274 14.04 -15.08 2.82
C PRO A 274 13.82 -16.60 2.84
N PHE A 275 12.94 -17.10 1.98
CA PHE A 275 12.63 -18.52 1.79
C PHE A 275 12.09 -19.24 3.03
N GLN A 276 11.43 -18.52 3.95
CA GLN A 276 10.85 -19.09 5.18
C GLN A 276 9.81 -20.21 4.98
N TRP A 277 9.23 -20.33 3.78
CA TRP A 277 8.27 -21.38 3.44
C TRP A 277 8.90 -22.53 2.64
N GLY A 278 10.20 -22.48 2.35
CA GLY A 278 10.95 -23.43 1.54
C GLY A 278 11.37 -22.87 0.17
N ALA A 279 12.04 -23.71 -0.64
CA ALA A 279 12.52 -23.31 -1.96
C ALA A 279 11.36 -23.05 -2.93
N PRO A 280 11.36 -21.93 -3.69
CA PRO A 280 10.27 -21.58 -4.60
C PRO A 280 10.07 -22.64 -5.68
N THR A 281 8.82 -22.87 -6.07
CA THR A 281 8.46 -23.78 -7.17
C THR A 281 7.97 -22.97 -8.35
N PHE A 282 8.45 -23.32 -9.55
CA PHE A 282 8.16 -22.55 -10.76
C PHE A 282 7.19 -23.31 -11.64
N ASP A 283 6.08 -22.67 -11.96
CA ASP A 283 5.08 -23.15 -12.91
C ASP A 283 4.84 -22.06 -13.95
N ALA A 284 4.82 -22.45 -15.23
CA ALA A 284 4.71 -21.50 -16.32
C ALA A 284 3.35 -20.78 -16.33
N GLY A 285 2.25 -21.49 -16.02
CA GLY A 285 0.91 -20.91 -16.02
C GLY A 285 0.73 -19.89 -14.90
N GLU A 286 1.20 -20.23 -13.70
CA GLU A 286 1.15 -19.33 -12.54
C GLU A 286 2.08 -18.13 -12.69
N ALA A 287 3.29 -18.34 -13.24
CA ALA A 287 4.20 -17.26 -13.56
C ALA A 287 3.61 -16.30 -14.58
N PHE A 288 2.92 -16.81 -15.61
CA PHE A 288 2.23 -15.97 -16.59
C PHE A 288 1.10 -15.16 -15.96
N ALA A 289 0.26 -15.78 -15.13
CA ALA A 289 -0.79 -15.08 -14.41
C ALA A 289 -0.21 -13.94 -13.55
N MET A 290 0.86 -14.22 -12.79
CA MET A 290 1.52 -13.20 -11.97
C MET A 290 2.22 -12.11 -12.78
N MET A 291 2.76 -12.41 -13.97
CA MET A 291 3.32 -11.41 -14.88
C MET A 291 2.25 -10.43 -15.38
N VAL A 292 1.09 -10.93 -15.80
CA VAL A 292 -0.03 -10.09 -16.24
C VAL A 292 -0.50 -9.19 -15.09
N THR A 293 -0.63 -9.76 -13.89
CA THR A 293 -0.98 -9.02 -12.69
C THR A 293 0.06 -7.96 -12.32
N SER A 294 1.36 -8.28 -12.39
CA SER A 294 2.43 -7.30 -12.16
C SER A 294 2.37 -6.14 -13.15
N PHE A 295 1.99 -6.41 -14.41
CA PHE A 295 1.75 -5.35 -15.39
C PHE A 295 0.54 -4.47 -15.02
N VAL A 296 -0.55 -5.05 -14.54
CA VAL A 296 -1.72 -4.29 -14.03
C VAL A 296 -1.32 -3.41 -12.83
N ALA A 297 -0.58 -3.98 -11.87
CA ALA A 297 -0.09 -3.26 -10.69
C ALA A 297 0.88 -2.11 -11.06
N LEU A 298 1.66 -2.29 -12.13
CA LEU A 298 2.53 -1.26 -12.70
C LEU A 298 1.70 -0.09 -13.26
N VAL A 299 0.60 -0.36 -13.97
CA VAL A 299 -0.30 0.67 -14.52
C VAL A 299 -0.99 1.43 -13.38
N GLU A 300 -1.55 0.71 -12.40
CA GLU A 300 -2.15 1.29 -11.20
C GLU A 300 -1.16 2.18 -10.43
N SER A 301 0.05 1.66 -10.16
CA SER A 301 1.11 2.40 -9.47
C SER A 301 1.55 3.66 -10.21
N THR A 302 1.50 3.66 -11.55
CA THR A 302 1.79 4.85 -12.35
C THR A 302 0.77 5.95 -12.06
N GLY A 303 -0.52 5.62 -11.98
CA GLY A 303 -1.56 6.54 -11.54
C GLY A 303 -1.31 7.05 -10.12
N ALA A 304 -1.00 6.14 -9.19
CA ALA A 304 -0.72 6.50 -7.80
C ALA A 304 0.51 7.42 -7.67
N PHE A 305 1.59 7.21 -8.42
CA PHE A 305 2.74 8.12 -8.43
C PHE A 305 2.37 9.52 -8.94
N ILE A 306 1.53 9.60 -9.97
CA ILE A 306 1.02 10.88 -10.48
C ILE A 306 0.21 11.58 -9.39
N ALA A 307 -0.71 10.87 -8.72
CA ALA A 307 -1.51 11.43 -7.62
C ALA A 307 -0.64 11.91 -6.44
N VAL A 308 0.29 11.08 -5.96
CA VAL A 308 1.24 11.43 -4.89
C VAL A 308 2.08 12.65 -5.26
N SER A 309 2.57 12.72 -6.50
CA SER A 309 3.36 13.87 -6.96
C SER A 309 2.56 15.18 -6.92
N ARG A 310 1.26 15.12 -7.27
CA ARG A 310 0.37 16.26 -7.18
C ARG A 310 0.10 16.63 -5.73
N PHE A 311 -0.37 15.71 -4.89
CA PHE A 311 -0.69 16.00 -3.49
C PHE A 311 0.51 16.46 -2.67
N ALA A 312 1.72 16.02 -3.03
CA ALA A 312 2.95 16.48 -2.39
C ALA A 312 3.47 17.83 -2.92
N SER A 313 2.76 18.48 -3.83
CA SER A 313 3.19 19.70 -4.53
C SER A 313 4.58 19.56 -5.18
N ALA A 314 4.81 18.40 -5.81
CA ALA A 314 6.03 18.15 -6.58
C ALA A 314 6.00 18.90 -7.91
N THR A 315 7.18 19.13 -8.48
CA THR A 315 7.29 19.48 -9.90
C THR A 315 6.70 18.38 -10.78
N PRO A 316 6.26 18.70 -12.01
CA PRO A 316 5.73 17.70 -12.94
C PRO A 316 6.66 16.49 -13.06
N LEU A 317 6.11 15.31 -12.80
CA LEU A 317 6.89 14.09 -12.66
C LEU A 317 7.51 13.69 -14.01
N PRO A 318 8.85 13.73 -14.17
CA PRO A 318 9.48 13.30 -15.41
C PRO A 318 9.26 11.81 -15.64
N ALA A 319 9.03 11.41 -16.89
CA ALA A 319 8.84 10.00 -17.28
C ALA A 319 9.99 9.09 -16.84
N SER A 320 11.22 9.62 -16.72
CA SER A 320 12.37 8.87 -16.20
C SER A 320 12.24 8.50 -14.71
N ILE A 321 11.65 9.39 -13.90
CA ILE A 321 11.42 9.13 -12.47
C ILE A 321 10.31 8.09 -12.29
N LEU A 322 9.26 8.15 -13.12
CA LEU A 322 8.22 7.11 -13.16
C LEU A 322 8.82 5.74 -13.52
N SER A 323 9.60 5.66 -14.60
CA SER A 323 10.25 4.41 -15.02
C SER A 323 11.18 3.86 -13.93
N ARG A 324 11.98 4.71 -13.29
CA ARG A 324 12.83 4.32 -12.15
C ARG A 324 11.99 3.85 -10.96
N GLY A 325 10.89 4.53 -10.66
CA GLY A 325 9.97 4.17 -9.59
C GLY A 325 9.33 2.80 -9.82
N VAL A 326 8.96 2.49 -11.07
CA VAL A 326 8.45 1.17 -11.47
C VAL A 326 9.53 0.09 -11.39
N GLY A 327 10.77 0.39 -11.77
CA GLY A 327 11.88 -0.56 -11.63
C GLY A 327 12.13 -0.98 -10.18
N TRP A 328 12.12 -0.01 -9.26
CA TRP A 328 12.23 -0.28 -7.82
C TRP A 328 10.99 -0.97 -7.23
N GLN A 329 9.80 -0.69 -7.75
CA GLN A 329 8.61 -1.49 -7.42
C GLN A 329 8.78 -2.96 -7.85
N GLY A 330 9.38 -3.21 -9.01
CA GLY A 330 9.74 -4.57 -9.45
C GLY A 330 10.71 -5.27 -8.49
N ILE A 331 11.74 -4.55 -8.01
CA ILE A 331 12.62 -5.05 -6.92
C ILE A 331 11.79 -5.35 -5.66
N GLY A 332 10.80 -4.52 -5.36
CA GLY A 332 9.91 -4.77 -4.22
C GLY A 332 9.07 -6.03 -4.36
N ILE A 333 8.59 -6.35 -5.57
CA ILE A 333 7.89 -7.62 -5.85
C ILE A 333 8.85 -8.80 -5.77
N LEU A 334 10.11 -8.63 -6.20
CA LEU A 334 11.15 -9.65 -6.02
C LEU A 334 11.36 -9.93 -4.52
N LEU A 335 11.48 -8.90 -3.69
CA LEU A 335 11.58 -9.05 -2.23
C LEU A 335 10.32 -9.72 -1.65
N SER A 336 9.13 -9.36 -2.12
CA SER A 336 7.87 -10.03 -1.77
C SER A 336 7.88 -11.53 -2.09
N GLY A 337 8.46 -11.92 -3.22
CA GLY A 337 8.68 -13.31 -3.64
C GLY A 337 9.71 -14.04 -2.78
N LEU A 338 10.85 -13.40 -2.51
CA LEU A 338 11.93 -14.00 -1.72
C LEU A 338 11.50 -14.25 -0.27
N PHE A 339 10.89 -13.26 0.39
CA PHE A 339 10.41 -13.40 1.78
C PHE A 339 9.10 -14.17 1.88
N GLY A 340 8.34 -14.32 0.79
CA GLY A 340 7.09 -15.06 0.79
C GLY A 340 5.95 -14.33 1.51
N THR A 341 5.62 -13.15 0.99
CA THR A 341 4.59 -12.25 1.54
C THR A 341 3.16 -12.57 1.09
N VAL A 342 2.94 -13.72 0.41
CA VAL A 342 1.68 -14.14 -0.26
C VAL A 342 1.18 -13.21 -1.38
N ASN A 343 1.71 -11.99 -1.47
CA ASN A 343 1.16 -10.93 -2.29
C ASN A 343 2.22 -10.02 -2.92
N GLY A 344 1.92 -9.46 -4.08
CA GLY A 344 2.79 -8.49 -4.74
C GLY A 344 2.76 -7.10 -4.08
N SER A 345 3.80 -6.33 -4.32
CA SER A 345 3.95 -4.95 -3.83
C SER A 345 3.52 -3.91 -4.88
N SER A 346 2.75 -2.91 -4.47
CA SER A 346 2.33 -1.76 -5.30
C SER A 346 2.31 -0.49 -4.46
N VAL A 347 2.23 0.68 -5.11
CA VAL A 347 2.02 1.95 -4.41
C VAL A 347 0.65 1.94 -3.73
N SER A 348 0.63 2.25 -2.43
CA SER A 348 -0.60 2.30 -1.64
C SER A 348 -1.43 3.52 -2.03
N VAL A 349 -2.57 3.26 -2.67
CA VAL A 349 -3.53 4.30 -3.08
C VAL A 349 -4.21 4.92 -1.86
N GLU A 350 -4.47 4.15 -0.79
CA GLU A 350 -5.02 4.73 0.45
C GLU A 350 -4.07 5.75 1.09
N ASN A 351 -2.77 5.50 1.06
CA ASN A 351 -1.77 6.45 1.56
C ASN A 351 -1.63 7.67 0.65
N ALA A 352 -1.80 7.51 -0.66
CA ALA A 352 -1.89 8.65 -1.58
C ALA A 352 -3.10 9.54 -1.26
N GLY A 353 -4.25 8.94 -0.94
CA GLY A 353 -5.43 9.67 -0.45
C GLY A 353 -5.19 10.36 0.89
N LEU A 354 -4.43 9.74 1.79
CA LEU A 354 -4.04 10.36 3.06
C LEU A 354 -3.21 11.65 2.87
N LEU A 355 -2.34 11.71 1.85
CA LEU A 355 -1.61 12.95 1.53
C LEU A 355 -2.57 14.08 1.13
N ALA A 356 -3.64 13.76 0.40
CA ALA A 356 -4.65 14.74 -0.01
C ALA A 356 -5.42 15.30 1.19
N LEU A 357 -5.76 14.43 2.16
CA LEU A 357 -6.45 14.83 3.39
C LEU A 357 -5.55 15.65 4.32
N THR A 358 -4.34 15.14 4.59
CA THR A 358 -3.42 15.77 5.56
C THR A 358 -2.67 16.96 4.99
N ARG A 359 -2.60 17.11 3.67
CA ARG A 359 -1.83 18.17 2.99
C ARG A 359 -0.35 18.16 3.39
N VAL A 360 0.18 17.00 3.77
CA VAL A 360 1.59 16.78 4.15
C VAL A 360 2.26 15.85 3.16
N GLY A 361 3.02 16.43 2.23
CA GLY A 361 3.79 15.69 1.21
C GLY A 361 5.22 15.35 1.62
N SER A 362 5.57 15.40 2.90
CA SER A 362 6.96 15.23 3.34
C SER A 362 7.46 13.79 3.20
N ARG A 363 8.61 13.60 2.55
CA ARG A 363 9.25 12.28 2.42
C ARG A 363 9.69 11.69 3.75
N ARG A 364 10.12 12.56 4.67
CA ARG A 364 10.58 12.13 6.00
C ARG A 364 9.46 11.43 6.77
N VAL A 365 8.22 11.91 6.63
CA VAL A 365 7.04 11.32 7.28
C VAL A 365 6.82 9.89 6.78
N VAL A 366 6.89 9.67 5.47
CA VAL A 366 6.75 8.34 4.86
C VAL A 366 7.92 7.42 5.24
N GLN A 367 9.14 7.94 5.38
CA GLN A 367 10.29 7.18 5.88
C GLN A 367 10.14 6.78 7.35
N ILE A 368 9.60 7.67 8.20
CA ILE A 368 9.28 7.32 9.59
C ILE A 368 8.21 6.22 9.61
N SER A 369 7.21 6.30 8.73
CA SER A 369 6.20 5.25 8.56
C SER A 369 6.80 3.89 8.21
N ALA A 370 7.75 3.85 7.28
CA ALA A 370 8.50 2.64 6.95
C ALA A 370 9.28 2.07 8.15
N GLY A 371 9.82 2.94 9.00
CA GLY A 371 10.42 2.57 10.28
C GLY A 371 9.43 1.88 11.22
N PHE A 372 8.22 2.43 11.36
CA PHE A 372 7.15 1.82 12.14
C PHE A 372 6.73 0.45 11.57
N MET A 373 6.59 0.33 10.25
CA MET A 373 6.25 -0.95 9.61
C MET A 373 7.28 -2.04 9.95
N ILE A 374 8.57 -1.74 9.84
CA ILE A 374 9.62 -2.70 10.21
C ILE A 374 9.60 -2.98 11.72
N PHE A 375 9.47 -1.96 12.55
CA PHE A 375 9.45 -2.13 14.01
C PHE A 375 8.30 -3.03 14.47
N PHE A 376 7.07 -2.74 14.05
CA PHE A 376 5.90 -3.53 14.44
C PHE A 376 5.86 -4.90 13.74
N SER A 377 6.46 -5.04 12.55
CA SER A 377 6.58 -6.37 11.94
C SER A 377 7.47 -7.34 12.72
N ILE A 378 8.44 -6.82 13.50
CA ILE A 378 9.32 -7.62 14.34
C ILE A 378 8.64 -7.98 15.66
N LEU A 379 7.81 -7.06 16.19
CA LEU A 379 7.03 -7.24 17.41
C LEU A 379 5.71 -7.93 17.10
N GLY A 380 5.72 -9.26 17.10
CA GLY A 380 4.65 -10.04 16.50
C GLY A 380 3.27 -9.94 17.14
N MET A 381 3.17 -9.38 18.35
CA MET A 381 1.91 -9.23 19.08
C MET A 381 1.05 -8.02 18.66
N PHE A 382 1.57 -7.13 17.82
CA PHE A 382 0.93 -5.85 17.47
C PHE A 382 0.30 -5.81 16.07
#